data_AF-A0A929L566-F1
#
_entry.id   AF-A0A929L566-F1
#
_cell.length_a   1.000
_cell.length_b   1.000
_cell.length_c   1.000
_cell.angle_alpha   90.00
_cell.angle_beta   90.00
_cell.angle_gamma   90.00
#
_symmetry.space_group_name_H-M   'P 1'
#
loop_
_entity.id
_entity.type
_entity.pdbx_description
1 polymer ?
#
loop_
_entity_poly.entity_id
_entity_poly.type
_entity_poly.pdbx_seq_one_letter_code
_entity_poly.pdbx_strand_id
1 'polypeptide(L)'
;MHIIPKRISTVALLSLLLIGSAISTASAKPVFKSDPTDELKIREVLVSQQLFVTKFSPAKGKASKGKKLVNFSAELKGVFMVVYMDNDTTYTVTDWIRCPEAGCPAMKTYNYGTAEYRKLDTMITISKKNSVALQKRFAGLVASKR
;
A
#
# COMPACT_ATOMS: atom_id res chain seq x y z
N MET A 1 -9.25 -65.61 19.66
CA MET A 1 -7.98 -64.86 19.81
C MET A 1 -7.44 -64.66 18.40
N HIS A 2 -7.17 -63.48 17.84
CA HIS A 2 -6.92 -62.11 18.28
C HIS A 2 -7.65 -61.12 17.32
N ILE A 3 -8.38 -60.11 17.81
CA ILE A 3 -8.02 -58.68 17.98
C ILE A 3 -7.68 -57.92 16.65
N ILE A 4 -8.58 -56.97 16.32
CA ILE A 4 -8.61 -55.88 15.30
C ILE A 4 -7.55 -54.79 15.72
N PRO A 5 -6.91 -53.90 14.89
CA PRO A 5 -7.62 -53.04 13.93
C PRO A 5 -6.94 -52.39 12.68
N LYS A 6 -7.81 -52.03 11.72
CA LYS A 6 -7.96 -50.77 10.94
C LYS A 6 -6.71 -49.96 10.51
N ARG A 7 -6.67 -49.60 9.21
CA ARG A 7 -6.51 -48.20 8.76
C ARG A 7 -7.34 -47.92 7.50
N ILE A 8 -8.51 -47.33 7.74
CA ILE A 8 -9.29 -46.58 6.76
C ILE A 8 -8.53 -45.24 6.57
N SER A 9 -8.04 -44.96 5.37
CA SER A 9 -7.48 -43.64 5.04
C SER A 9 -8.62 -42.77 4.54
N THR A 10 -9.30 -42.13 5.49
CA THR A 10 -10.31 -41.10 5.22
C THR A 10 -9.61 -39.85 4.70
N VAL A 11 -9.72 -39.64 3.40
CA VAL A 11 -9.63 -38.31 2.78
C VAL A 11 -10.79 -37.49 3.34
N ALA A 12 -10.49 -36.51 4.19
CA ALA A 12 -11.45 -35.51 4.64
C ALA A 12 -10.83 -34.13 4.49
N LEU A 13 -11.29 -33.42 3.45
CA LEU A 13 -11.19 -31.97 3.30
C LEU A 13 -11.63 -31.29 4.59
N LEU A 14 -10.79 -30.40 5.14
CA LEU A 14 -11.24 -29.33 6.02
C LEU A 14 -10.24 -28.17 5.99
N SER A 15 -10.18 -27.44 4.87
CA SER A 15 -9.53 -26.12 4.83
C SER A 15 -10.49 -25.10 5.44
N LEU A 16 -10.46 -24.98 6.77
CA LEU A 16 -11.20 -23.97 7.50
C LEU A 16 -10.58 -22.58 7.25
N LEU A 17 -11.44 -21.65 6.83
CA LEU A 17 -11.18 -20.22 6.81
C LEU A 17 -10.64 -19.73 8.17
N LEU A 18 -9.53 -18.99 8.13
CA LEU A 18 -9.20 -17.97 9.13
C LEU A 18 -9.10 -16.63 8.40
N ILE A 19 -10.25 -15.98 8.26
CA ILE A 19 -10.34 -14.56 7.89
C ILE A 19 -10.45 -13.75 9.19
N GLY A 20 -9.59 -12.75 9.33
CA GLY A 20 -9.79 -11.57 10.19
C GLY A 20 -9.45 -11.79 11.67
N SER A 21 -8.38 -11.23 12.21
CA SER A 21 -8.24 -9.78 12.33
C SER A 21 -6.76 -9.40 12.43
N ALA A 22 -6.17 -8.88 11.35
CA ALA A 22 -4.96 -8.08 11.50
C ALA A 22 -5.41 -6.72 12.04
N ILE A 23 -5.41 -6.59 13.36
CA ILE A 23 -5.40 -5.30 14.03
C ILE A 23 -4.19 -4.57 13.46
N SER A 24 -4.42 -3.57 12.60
CA SER A 24 -3.38 -2.61 12.24
C SER A 24 -3.02 -1.90 13.54
N THR A 25 -1.94 -2.35 14.17
CA THR A 25 -1.24 -1.58 15.18
C THR A 25 -0.85 -0.27 14.50
N ALA A 26 -1.53 0.81 14.89
CA ALA A 26 -1.13 2.14 14.50
C ALA A 26 0.32 2.32 14.94
N SER A 27 1.24 2.26 13.98
CA SER A 27 2.65 2.53 14.20
C SER A 27 2.74 3.99 14.67
N ALA A 28 3.02 4.16 15.96
CA ALA A 28 3.26 5.45 16.57
C ALA A 28 4.44 6.09 15.82
N LYS A 29 4.16 7.16 15.06
CA LYS A 29 5.22 7.94 14.41
C LYS A 29 6.06 8.61 15.51
N PRO A 30 7.38 8.38 15.58
CA PRO A 30 8.22 9.15 16.48
C PRO A 30 8.23 10.60 16.00
N VAL A 31 7.86 11.53 16.89
CA VAL A 31 8.07 12.97 16.70
C VAL A 31 9.42 13.29 17.31
N PHE A 32 10.42 13.60 16.48
CA PHE A 32 11.69 14.16 16.95
C PHE A 32 11.96 15.51 16.31
N LYS A 33 12.36 16.44 17.19
CA LYS A 33 12.75 17.82 16.91
C LYS A 33 14.03 17.81 16.09
N SER A 34 14.04 18.55 14.98
CA SER A 34 15.20 18.74 14.11
C SER A 34 16.10 19.84 14.67
N ASP A 35 17.37 19.52 14.94
CA ASP A 35 18.45 20.51 15.04
C ASP A 35 19.13 20.69 13.66
N PRO A 36 19.69 21.88 13.36
CA PRO A 36 20.13 22.25 12.02
C PRO A 36 21.64 22.03 11.88
N THR A 37 22.05 20.78 11.78
CA THR A 37 23.38 20.46 11.25
C THR A 37 23.17 19.76 9.92
N ASP A 38 23.97 20.10 8.90
CA ASP A 38 23.90 19.52 7.55
C ASP A 38 24.19 18.00 7.59
N GLU A 39 23.21 17.24 8.05
CA GLU A 39 23.19 15.78 8.10
C GLU A 39 23.24 15.24 6.66
N LEU A 40 24.06 14.22 6.43
CA LEU A 40 24.12 13.48 5.16
C LEU A 40 22.79 12.73 4.96
N LYS A 41 21.76 13.46 4.52
CA LYS A 41 20.41 12.93 4.31
C LYS A 41 20.38 12.08 3.06
N ILE A 42 20.56 10.78 3.23
CA ILE A 42 20.50 9.82 2.14
C ILE A 42 19.07 9.27 2.02
N ARG A 43 18.61 9.08 0.79
CA ARG A 43 17.34 8.40 0.51
C ARG A 43 17.55 7.22 -0.40
N GLU A 44 17.11 6.05 0.01
CA GLU A 44 17.00 4.90 -0.87
C GLU A 44 15.58 4.75 -1.37
N VAL A 45 15.45 4.44 -2.66
CA VAL A 45 14.17 4.19 -3.31
C VAL A 45 14.04 2.72 -3.61
N LEU A 46 12.97 2.11 -3.12
CA LEU A 46 12.53 0.78 -3.50
C LEU A 46 11.30 0.89 -4.41
N VAL A 47 11.19 0.02 -5.41
CA VAL A 47 10.08 0.00 -6.37
C VAL A 47 9.36 -1.34 -6.33
N SER A 48 8.05 -1.32 -6.57
CA SER A 48 7.21 -2.52 -6.65
C SER A 48 6.00 -2.26 -7.54
N GLN A 49 5.10 -3.24 -7.64
CA GLN A 49 3.82 -3.12 -8.33
C GLN A 49 2.69 -3.48 -7.37
N GLN A 50 1.61 -2.69 -7.38
CA GLN A 50 0.43 -2.94 -6.54
C GLN A 50 -0.85 -2.81 -7.36
N LEU A 51 -1.84 -3.61 -6.99
CA LEU A 51 -3.15 -3.61 -7.62
C LEU A 51 -3.98 -2.46 -7.03
N PHE A 52 -4.50 -1.59 -7.90
CA PHE A 52 -5.34 -0.48 -7.49
C PHE A 52 -6.69 -0.53 -8.17
N VAL A 53 -7.75 -0.31 -7.40
CA VAL A 53 -9.09 -0.12 -7.95
C VAL A 53 -9.11 1.23 -8.70
N THR A 54 -9.35 1.19 -10.01
CA THR A 54 -9.38 2.38 -10.88
C THR A 54 -10.79 2.83 -11.23
N LYS A 55 -11.75 1.90 -11.24
CA LYS A 55 -13.16 2.22 -11.49
C LYS A 55 -14.03 1.48 -10.48
N PHE A 56 -15.01 2.20 -9.96
CA PHE A 56 -16.06 1.65 -9.12
C PHE A 56 -17.39 2.18 -9.63
N SER A 57 -18.31 1.29 -9.98
CA SER A 57 -19.63 1.68 -10.51
C SER A 57 -20.73 0.75 -10.02
N PRO A 58 -21.97 1.23 -9.90
CA PRO A 58 -23.11 0.37 -9.68
C PRO A 58 -23.25 -0.61 -10.84
N ALA A 59 -23.38 -1.90 -10.56
CA ALA A 59 -23.65 -2.87 -11.62
C ALA A 59 -25.09 -2.68 -12.12
N LYS A 60 -25.28 -2.69 -13.44
CA LYS A 60 -26.61 -2.68 -14.05
C LYS A 60 -27.22 -4.08 -13.90
N GLY A 61 -28.07 -4.28 -12.89
CA GLY A 61 -28.76 -5.55 -12.66
C GLY A 61 -29.69 -5.50 -11.45
N LYS A 62 -30.69 -6.40 -11.40
CA LYS A 62 -31.53 -6.58 -10.21
C LYS A 62 -30.64 -7.12 -9.09
N ALA A 63 -30.30 -6.25 -8.14
CA ALA A 63 -29.72 -6.64 -6.87
C ALA A 63 -30.63 -7.71 -6.23
N SER A 64 -30.08 -8.87 -5.90
CA SER A 64 -30.77 -9.83 -5.03
C SER A 64 -31.01 -9.16 -3.68
N LYS A 65 -32.21 -9.35 -3.08
CA LYS A 65 -32.65 -8.66 -1.86
C LYS A 65 -31.51 -8.55 -0.84
N GLY A 66 -31.09 -7.31 -0.55
CA GLY A 66 -30.06 -7.00 0.44
C GLY A 66 -28.61 -6.90 -0.06
N LYS A 67 -28.30 -7.24 -1.32
CA LYS A 67 -26.91 -7.17 -1.86
C LYS A 67 -26.79 -6.15 -2.98
N LYS A 68 -26.07 -5.05 -2.73
CA LYS A 68 -25.69 -4.10 -3.79
C LYS A 68 -24.65 -4.76 -4.69
N LEU A 69 -24.98 -4.93 -5.95
CA LEU A 69 -24.08 -5.47 -6.97
C LEU A 69 -23.23 -4.31 -7.51
N VAL A 70 -21.90 -4.43 -7.42
CA VAL A 70 -20.96 -3.38 -7.79
C VAL A 70 -19.92 -3.94 -8.76
N ASN A 71 -19.61 -3.17 -9.79
CA ASN A 71 -18.53 -3.48 -10.72
C ASN A 71 -17.28 -2.71 -10.29
N PHE A 72 -16.18 -3.44 -10.12
CA PHE A 72 -14.87 -2.84 -9.93
C PHE A 72 -13.95 -3.21 -11.10
N SER A 73 -13.09 -2.27 -11.47
CA SER A 73 -11.93 -2.52 -12.33
C SER A 73 -10.68 -2.19 -11.53
N ALA A 74 -9.67 -3.03 -11.67
CA ALA A 74 -8.40 -2.85 -10.99
C ALA A 74 -7.26 -2.91 -12.00
N GLU A 75 -6.24 -2.09 -11.78
CA GLU A 75 -5.05 -2.02 -12.62
C GLU A 75 -3.81 -2.17 -11.75
N LEU A 76 -2.85 -2.94 -12.26
CA LEU A 76 -1.53 -3.05 -11.65
C LEU A 76 -0.74 -1.78 -11.97
N LYS A 77 -0.32 -1.03 -10.94
CA LYS A 77 0.46 0.20 -11.11
C LYS A 77 1.76 0.11 -10.34
N GLY A 78 2.78 0.78 -10.88
CA GLY A 78 4.05 0.97 -10.19
C GLY A 78 3.85 1.78 -8.91
N VAL A 79 4.55 1.36 -7.87
CA VAL A 79 4.67 2.06 -6.59
C VAL A 79 6.14 2.16 -6.20
N PHE A 80 6.45 3.14 -5.36
CA PHE A 80 7.76 3.27 -4.77
C PHE A 80 7.64 3.61 -3.28
N MET A 81 8.62 3.22 -2.50
CA MET A 81 8.80 3.68 -1.12
C MET A 81 10.17 4.32 -0.96
N VAL A 82 10.28 5.21 0.02
CA VAL A 82 11.50 5.94 0.31
C VAL A 82 11.94 5.56 1.71
N VAL A 83 13.16 5.08 1.83
CA VAL A 83 13.86 4.86 3.08
C VAL A 83 14.76 6.06 3.31
N TYR A 84 14.44 6.87 4.31
CA TYR A 84 15.30 7.96 4.75
C TYR A 84 16.33 7.39 5.70
N MET A 85 17.60 7.54 5.37
CA MET A 85 18.71 7.17 6.25
C MET A 85 19.26 8.43 6.91
N ASP A 86 19.39 8.37 8.22
CA ASP A 86 20.08 9.37 9.02
C ASP A 86 21.28 8.71 9.73
N ASN A 87 22.47 9.17 9.35
CA ASN A 87 23.77 8.76 9.89
C ASN A 87 23.90 7.24 10.11
N ASP A 88 23.70 6.46 9.03
CA ASP A 88 23.90 5.01 8.93
C ASP A 88 23.18 4.11 9.95
N THR A 89 22.34 4.67 10.82
CA THR A 89 21.85 3.95 12.01
C THR A 89 20.35 4.08 12.24
N THR A 90 19.72 5.17 11.80
CA THR A 90 18.28 5.34 11.92
C THR A 90 17.63 5.47 10.57
N TYR A 91 16.56 4.69 10.36
CA TYR A 91 15.77 4.74 9.14
C TYR A 91 14.32 5.10 9.43
N THR A 92 13.76 5.99 8.62
CA THR A 92 12.31 6.17 8.52
C THR A 92 11.85 5.71 7.15
N VAL A 93 10.72 5.01 7.09
CA VAL A 93 10.19 4.45 5.83
C VAL A 93 8.88 5.12 5.50
N THR A 94 8.70 5.56 4.27
CA THR A 94 7.38 5.98 3.79
C THR A 94 6.51 4.78 3.48
N ASP A 95 5.19 4.96 3.61
CA ASP A 95 4.24 4.07 2.95
C ASP A 95 4.51 4.00 1.43
N TRP A 96 4.01 2.95 0.78
CA TRP A 96 4.07 2.83 -0.67
C TRP A 96 3.30 3.96 -1.36
N ILE A 97 4.00 4.65 -2.23
CA ILE A 97 3.50 5.80 -2.99
C ILE A 97 3.28 5.36 -4.43
N ARG A 98 2.10 5.63 -4.99
CA ARG A 98 1.86 5.40 -6.43
C ARG A 98 2.79 6.27 -7.27
N CYS A 99 3.42 5.67 -8.27
CA CYS A 99 4.24 6.42 -9.21
C CYS A 99 3.40 7.47 -9.95
N PRO A 100 3.96 8.66 -10.24
CA PRO A 100 3.31 9.63 -11.10
C PRO A 100 3.20 9.08 -12.53
N GLU A 101 2.32 9.67 -13.34
CA GLU A 101 2.11 9.24 -14.74
C GLU A 101 3.38 9.37 -15.60
N ALA A 102 4.27 10.30 -15.25
CA ALA A 102 5.57 10.48 -15.88
C ALA A 102 6.56 9.33 -15.61
N GLY A 103 6.25 8.38 -14.72
CA GLY A 103 7.05 7.21 -14.41
C GLY A 103 7.47 7.10 -12.94
N CYS A 104 8.02 5.95 -12.56
CA CYS A 104 8.57 5.73 -11.23
C CYS A 104 9.98 6.33 -11.09
N PRO A 105 10.39 6.77 -9.88
CA PRO A 105 11.78 7.05 -9.62
C PRO A 105 12.65 5.80 -9.83
N ALA A 106 13.92 5.99 -10.19
CA ALA A 106 14.86 4.90 -10.32
C ALA A 106 15.15 4.28 -8.94
N MET A 107 15.26 2.96 -8.88
CA MET A 107 15.65 2.20 -7.69
C MET A 107 17.14 2.40 -7.44
N LYS A 108 17.46 3.38 -6.61
CA LYS A 108 18.83 3.74 -6.23
C LYS A 108 18.84 4.62 -4.99
N THR A 109 20.05 4.93 -4.56
CA THR A 109 20.34 5.88 -3.50
C THR A 109 20.47 7.30 -4.05
N TYR A 110 19.88 8.27 -3.35
CA TYR A 110 19.86 9.69 -3.68
C TYR A 110 20.53 10.47 -2.55
N ASN A 111 21.60 11.20 -2.90
CA ASN A 111 22.35 12.01 -1.95
C ASN A 111 21.78 13.43 -1.89
N TYR A 112 21.65 13.97 -0.68
CA TYR A 112 21.19 15.33 -0.44
C TYR A 112 21.97 16.37 -1.28
N GLY A 113 21.29 17.44 -1.71
CA GLY A 113 21.89 18.51 -2.50
C GLY A 113 22.05 18.23 -4.01
N THR A 114 21.94 16.96 -4.44
CA THR A 114 22.01 16.61 -5.86
C THR A 114 20.75 17.00 -6.63
N ALA A 115 20.88 17.18 -7.96
CA ALA A 115 19.72 17.45 -8.82
C ALA A 115 18.72 16.29 -8.83
N GLU A 116 19.20 15.05 -8.74
CA GLU A 116 18.37 13.85 -8.69
C GLU A 116 17.56 13.77 -7.41
N TYR A 117 18.14 14.18 -6.27
CA TYR A 117 17.43 14.27 -5.00
C TYR A 117 16.28 15.28 -5.08
N ARG A 118 16.52 16.48 -5.64
CA ARG A 118 15.46 17.49 -5.85
C ARG A 118 14.35 16.97 -6.78
N LYS A 119 14.71 16.18 -7.80
CA LYS A 119 13.74 15.53 -8.68
C LYS A 119 12.91 14.49 -7.93
N LEU A 120 13.53 13.69 -7.07
CA LEU A 120 12.84 12.74 -6.20
C LEU A 120 11.85 13.46 -5.25
N ASP A 121 12.26 14.56 -4.62
CA ASP A 121 11.37 15.39 -3.78
C ASP A 121 10.12 15.88 -4.52
N THR A 122 10.33 16.33 -5.76
CA THR A 122 9.24 16.77 -6.63
C THR A 122 8.26 15.63 -6.92
N MET A 123 8.77 14.44 -7.25
CA MET A 123 7.93 13.25 -7.49
C MET A 123 7.14 12.83 -6.26
N ILE A 124 7.78 12.77 -5.09
CA ILE A 124 7.12 12.46 -3.81
C ILE A 124 5.97 13.43 -3.54
N THR A 125 6.21 14.72 -3.77
CA THR A 125 5.24 15.79 -3.54
C THR A 125 4.03 15.65 -4.48
N ILE A 126 4.28 15.44 -5.78
CA ILE A 126 3.22 15.23 -6.78
C ILE A 126 2.38 14.01 -6.43
N SER A 127 3.01 12.87 -6.12
CA SER A 127 2.29 11.65 -5.81
C SER A 127 1.46 11.76 -4.52
N LYS A 128 1.97 12.41 -3.47
CA LYS A 128 1.20 12.66 -2.23
C LYS A 128 -0.05 13.50 -2.52
N LYS A 129 0.08 14.56 -3.32
CA LYS A 129 -1.06 15.40 -3.71
C LYS A 129 -2.13 14.60 -4.47
N ASN A 130 -1.70 13.75 -5.40
CA ASN A 130 -2.60 12.89 -6.18
C ASN A 130 -3.33 11.86 -5.31
N SER A 131 -2.63 11.25 -4.35
CA SER A 131 -3.24 10.29 -3.41
C SER A 131 -4.32 10.93 -2.54
N VAL A 132 -4.06 12.14 -2.01
CA VAL A 132 -5.06 12.88 -1.23
C VAL A 132 -6.28 13.25 -2.08
N ALA A 133 -6.08 13.69 -3.33
CA ALA A 133 -7.18 14.01 -4.23
C ALA A 133 -8.03 12.77 -4.54
N LEU A 134 -7.40 11.61 -4.76
CA LEU A 134 -8.08 10.33 -4.97
C LEU A 134 -8.90 9.91 -3.75
N GLN A 135 -8.30 9.98 -2.55
CA GLN A 135 -8.98 9.66 -1.29
C GLN A 135 -10.22 10.53 -1.07
N LYS A 136 -10.12 11.84 -1.33
CA LYS A 136 -11.26 12.76 -1.24
C LYS A 136 -12.39 12.39 -2.21
N ARG A 137 -12.05 12.02 -3.45
CA ARG A 137 -13.04 11.57 -4.45
C ARG A 137 -13.74 10.28 -4.00
N PHE A 138 -12.98 9.30 -3.51
CA PHE A 138 -13.56 8.06 -2.98
C PHE A 138 -14.46 8.32 -1.77
N ALA A 139 -14.02 9.12 -0.81
CA ALA A 139 -14.82 9.49 0.35
C ALA A 139 -16.13 10.19 -0.05
N GLY A 140 -16.09 11.10 -1.04
CA GLY A 140 -17.27 11.76 -1.59
C GLY A 140 -18.25 10.77 -2.23
N LEU A 141 -17.77 9.79 -3.00
CA LEU A 141 -18.63 8.75 -3.60
C LEU A 141 -19.26 7.82 -2.57
N VAL A 142 -18.57 7.54 -1.46
CA VAL A 142 -19.11 6.74 -0.36
C VAL A 142 -20.11 7.54 0.48
N ALA A 143 -19.87 8.84 0.65
CA ALA A 143 -20.73 9.73 1.44
C ALA A 143 -21.99 10.21 0.69
N SER A 144 -21.93 10.42 -0.64
CA SER A 144 -23.03 11.05 -1.40
C SER A 144 -24.26 10.15 -1.66
N LYS A 145 -24.41 9.03 -0.94
CA LYS A 145 -25.60 8.15 -0.99
C LYS A 145 -25.99 7.63 0.39
N ARG A 146 -26.16 8.54 1.35
CA ARG A 146 -27.10 8.35 2.46
C ARG A 146 -28.35 9.18 2.20
#